data_AF-A0A348PC17-F1
#
_entry.id   AF-A0A348PC17-F1
#
_cell.length_a   1.000
_cell.length_b   1.000
_cell.length_c   1.000
_cell.angle_alpha   90.00
_cell.angle_beta   90.00
_cell.angle_gamma   90.00
#
_symmetry.space_group_name_H-M   'P 1'
#
loop_
_entity.id
_entity.type
_entity.pdbx_description
1 polymer ?
#
loop_
_entity_poly.entity_id
_entity_poly.type
_entity_poly.pdbx_seq_one_letter_code
_entity_poly.pdbx_strand_id
1 'polypeptide(L)' 'WHNNHHAFPASARHGLQWWQFDLSWITIRSLAAVGLVKRIRLPGAERMAAKRIGRAVA' A
#
# COMPACT_ATOMS: atom_id res chain seq x y z
N TRP A 1 -5.88 4.20 -7.67
CA TRP A 1 -4.92 4.39 -6.55
C TRP A 1 -5.51 5.20 -5.41
N HIS A 2 -6.28 6.26 -5.71
CA HIS A 2 -6.97 7.07 -4.70
C HIS A 2 -7.85 6.24 -3.74
N ASN A 3 -8.70 5.34 -4.25
CA ASN A 3 -9.54 4.47 -3.41
C ASN A 3 -8.72 3.52 -2.52
N ASN A 4 -7.61 2.99 -3.02
CA ASN A 4 -6.71 2.15 -2.24
C ASN A 4 -6.02 2.95 -1.13
N HIS A 5 -5.66 4.21 -1.42
CA HIS A 5 -5.06 5.11 -0.44
C HIS A 5 -6.06 5.46 0.67
N HIS A 6 -7.30 5.81 0.32
CA HIS A 6 -8.38 5.98 1.32
C HIS A 6 -8.67 4.70 2.10
N ALA A 7 -8.51 3.53 1.47
CA ALA A 7 -8.63 2.26 2.17
C ALA A 7 -7.51 2.06 3.21
N PHE A 8 -6.27 2.48 2.90
CA PHE A 8 -5.10 2.35 3.78
C PHE A 8 -4.24 3.62 3.77
N PRO A 9 -4.63 4.70 4.47
CA PRO A 9 -3.97 6.01 4.36
C PRO A 9 -2.55 6.02 4.92
N ALA A 10 -2.28 5.12 5.88
CA ALA A 10 -0.94 4.94 6.44
C ALA A 10 0.00 4.07 5.57
N SER A 11 -0.50 3.50 4.47
CA SER A 11 0.31 2.67 3.57
C SER A 11 1.23 3.54 2.72
N ALA A 12 2.51 3.23 2.70
CA ALA A 12 3.47 3.81 1.77
C ALA A 12 3.20 3.42 0.31
N ARG A 13 2.45 2.33 0.09
CA ARG A 13 2.12 1.79 -1.23
C ARG A 13 0.65 2.07 -1.56
N HIS A 14 0.38 2.67 -2.71
CA HIS A 14 -0.95 3.03 -3.19
C HIS A 14 -1.54 1.91 -4.08
N GLY A 15 -0.71 1.26 -4.90
CA GLY A 15 -1.13 0.12 -5.72
C GLY A 15 -1.05 -1.18 -4.93
N LEU A 16 -2.16 -1.83 -4.59
CA LEU A 16 -2.17 -3.01 -3.70
C LEU A 16 -2.08 -4.36 -4.44
N GLN A 17 -2.32 -4.38 -5.76
CA GLN A 17 -2.14 -5.59 -6.59
C GLN A 17 -0.77 -5.59 -7.26
N TRP A 18 -0.29 -6.77 -7.69
CA TRP A 18 1.05 -6.93 -8.23
C TRP A 18 1.25 -6.22 -9.59
N TRP A 19 0.19 -6.10 -10.40
CA TRP A 19 0.23 -5.43 -11.72
C TRP A 19 0.01 -3.92 -11.66
N GLN A 20 -0.17 -3.34 -10.47
CA GLN A 20 -0.47 -1.92 -10.32
C GLN A 20 0.82 -1.11 -10.34
N PHE A 21 1.04 -0.39 -11.42
CA PHE A 21 2.17 0.52 -11.52
C PHE A 21 2.02 1.68 -10.52
N ASP A 22 2.96 1.78 -9.60
CA ASP A 22 2.95 2.74 -8.50
C ASP A 22 4.30 3.45 -8.41
N LEU A 23 4.38 4.62 -9.07
CA LEU A 23 5.60 5.42 -9.11
C LEU A 23 6.06 5.86 -7.72
N SER A 24 5.12 6.20 -6.83
CA SER A 24 5.45 6.60 -5.46
C SER A 24 6.10 5.46 -4.67
N TRP A 25 5.60 4.23 -4.84
CA TRP A 25 6.17 3.04 -4.22
C TRP A 25 7.56 2.72 -4.75
N ILE A 26 7.77 2.87 -6.06
CA ILE A 26 9.09 2.71 -6.68
C ILE A 26 10.07 3.71 -6.07
N THR A 27 9.71 4.99 -5.99
CA THR A 27 10.56 6.03 -5.38
C THR A 27 10.88 5.72 -3.91
N ILE A 28 9.88 5.37 -3.10
CA ILE A 28 10.08 5.02 -1.69
C ILE A 28 11.01 3.81 -1.54
N ARG A 29 10.86 2.78 -2.37
CA ARG A 29 11.74 1.61 -2.37
C ARG A 29 13.17 1.97 -2.75
N SER A 30 13.37 2.82 -3.76
CA SER A 30 14.70 3.28 -4.15
C SER A 30 15.38 4.04 -3.02
N LEU A 31 14.67 4.94 -2.35
CA LEU A 31 15.18 5.69 -1.21
C LEU A 31 15.48 4.79 0.01
N ALA A 32 14.66 3.76 0.22
CA ALA A 32 14.91 2.78 1.28
C ALA A 32 16.13 1.89 0.98
N ALA A 33 16.36 1.54 -0.29
CA ALA A 33 17.51 0.74 -0.70
C ALA A 33 18.84 1.46 -0.42
N VAL A 34 18.87 2.79 -0.55
CA VAL A 34 20.04 3.63 -0.18
C VAL A 34 20.02 4.10 1.28
N GLY A 35 19.10 3.60 2.11
CA GLY A 35 19.06 3.85 3.56
C GLY A 35 18.44 5.18 3.99
N LEU A 36 17.89 5.98 3.06
CA LEU A 36 17.29 7.29 3.34
C LEU A 36 15.90 7.19 3.96
N VAL A 37 15.13 6.17 3.59
CA VAL A 37 13.80 5.92 4.17
C VAL A 37 13.83 4.67 5.03
N LYS A 38 13.29 4.80 6.25
CA LYS A 38 13.19 3.72 7.25
C LYS A 38 11.75 3.62 7.76
N ARG A 39 11.40 2.50 8.38
CA ARG A 39 10.07 2.26 9.00
C ARG A 39 8.88 2.41 8.03
N ILE A 40 9.02 1.83 6.84
CA ILE A 40 7.94 1.77 5.84
C ILE A 40 6.74 1.00 6.41
N ARG A 41 5.55 1.59 6.31
CA ARG A 41 4.29 0.97 6.72
C ARG A 41 3.56 0.42 5.51
N LEU A 42 3.17 -0.86 5.59
CA LEU A 42 2.34 -1.54 4.61
C LEU A 42 1.13 -2.15 5.33
N PRO A 43 -0.02 -2.30 4.66
CA PRO A 43 -1.16 -2.98 5.25
C PRO A 43 -0.83 -4.47 5.40
N GLY A 44 -1.04 -5.01 6.59
CA GLY A 44 -0.91 -6.45 6.83
C GLY A 44 -1.97 -7.27 6.08
N ALA A 45 -1.68 -8.55 5.86
CA ALA A 45 -2.58 -9.45 5.12
C ALA A 45 -3.99 -9.54 5.73
N GLU A 46 -4.09 -9.55 7.06
CA GLU A 46 -5.37 -9.56 7.77
C GLU A 46 -6.19 -8.28 7.53
N ARG A 47 -5.57 -7.10 7.63
CA ARG A 47 -6.23 -5.81 7.32
C ARG A 47 -6.67 -5.71 5.87
N MET A 48 -5.87 -6.26 4.94
CA MET A 48 -6.22 -6.38 3.53
C MET A 48 -7.44 -7.28 3.31
N ALA A 49 -7.50 -8.42 4.00
CA ALA A 49 -8.60 -9.36 3.93
C ALA A 49 -9.90 -8.76 4.51
N ALA A 50 -9.83 -8.12 5.69
CA ALA A 50 -10.98 -7.48 6.32
C ALA A 50 -11.64 -6.42 5.42
N LYS A 51 -10.84 -5.58 4.74
CA LYS A 51 -11.38 -4.59 3.78
C LYS A 51 -11.90 -5.22 2.47
N ARG A 52 -11.40 -6.38 2.07
CA ARG A 52 -11.97 -7.14 0.94
C ARG A 52 -13.35 -7.69 1.30
N ILE A 53 -13.50 -8.26 2.49
CA ILE A 53 -14.78 -8.79 2.98
C ILE A 53 -15.80 -7.66 3.14
N GLY A 54 -15.43 -6.55 3.79
CA GLY A 54 -16.33 -5.41 3.97
C GLY A 54 -16.80 -4.76 2.66
N ARG A 55 -16.09 -4.98 1.55
CA ARG A 55 -16.50 -4.53 0.20
C ARG A 55 -17.40 -5.53 -0.52
N ALA A 56 -17.39 -6.81 -0.12
CA ALA A 56 -18.21 -7.85 -0.72
C ALA A 56 -19.60 -8.00 -0.05
N VAL A 57 -19.76 -7.46 1.15
CA VAL A 57 -21.00 -7.54 1.96
C VAL A 57 -21.85 -6.26 1.84
N ALA A 58 -21.34 -5.23 1.15
CA ALA A 58 -22.04 -3.97 0.86
C ALA A 58 -22.41 -3.89 -0.62
#